data_AF-A0AB73TF21-F1
#
_entry.id   AF-A0AB73TF21-F1
#
_cell.length_a   1.000
_cell.length_b   1.000
_cell.length_c   1.000
_cell.angle_alpha   90.00
_cell.angle_beta   90.00
_cell.angle_gamma   90.00
#
_symmetry.space_group_name_H-M   'P 1'
#
loop_
_entity.id
_entity.type
_entity.pdbx_description
1 polymer ?
#
loop_
_entity_poly.entity_id
_entity_poly.type
_entity_poly.pdbx_seq_one_letter_code
_entity_poly.pdbx_strand_id
1 'polypeptide(L)'
;MSSNISQKYTEEALKLQTRYSRETEQVRGDSRLSAAGKQEALSILWSDTRKQMDAITTGRRTELEQRQNRLKQQLFGLNSIDQHDPAKVALMRDSIDRAIRYEDASIATAALKAARQAGDTLLVKAIVSTAFDQSWYGLIEEYTDLEPDRYSELKELHSITRDIDGTDQGQALYVAMSTSLPKPDELSGFSEL
;
A
#
# COMPACT_ATOMS: atom_id res chain seq x y z
N MET A 1 -1.63 -7.56 10.01
CA MET A 1 -0.28 -6.98 9.89
C MET A 1 -0.26 -5.72 9.03
N SER A 2 -0.91 -5.67 7.84
CA SER A 2 -1.19 -4.40 7.11
C SER A 2 -1.73 -3.27 8.00
N SER A 3 -2.71 -3.58 8.86
CA SER A 3 -3.26 -2.66 9.85
C SER A 3 -2.21 -2.05 10.80
N ASN A 4 -1.11 -2.75 11.10
CA ASN A 4 -0.04 -2.22 11.96
C ASN A 4 0.84 -1.20 11.23
N ILE A 5 1.14 -1.42 9.94
CA ILE A 5 1.90 -0.46 9.11
C ILE A 5 1.08 0.82 9.01
N SER A 6 -0.19 0.72 8.63
CA SER A 6 -1.08 1.87 8.52
C SER A 6 -1.25 2.60 9.85
N GLN A 7 -1.45 1.87 10.96
CA GLN A 7 -1.55 2.47 12.30
C GLN A 7 -0.29 3.25 12.69
N LYS A 8 0.90 2.67 12.52
CA LYS A 8 2.19 3.32 12.83
C LYS A 8 2.31 4.68 12.14
N TYR A 9 2.11 4.72 10.82
CA TYR A 9 2.25 5.96 10.05
C TYR A 9 1.16 6.98 10.37
N THR A 10 -0.06 6.54 10.66
CA THR A 10 -1.11 7.45 11.14
C THR A 10 -0.76 8.05 12.51
N GLU A 11 -0.23 7.27 13.45
CA GLU A 11 0.21 7.78 14.75
C GLU A 11 1.34 8.80 14.60
N GLU A 12 2.29 8.57 13.69
CA GLU A 12 3.34 9.52 13.35
C GLU A 12 2.77 10.83 12.75
N ALA A 13 1.81 10.72 11.83
CA ALA A 13 1.14 11.87 11.22
C ALA A 13 0.36 12.71 12.25
N LEU A 14 -0.39 12.06 13.15
CA LEU A 14 -1.14 12.74 14.22
C LEU A 14 -0.21 13.46 15.21
N LYS A 15 0.93 12.84 15.56
CA LYS A 15 1.95 13.48 16.40
C LYS A 15 2.54 14.72 15.71
N LEU A 16 2.79 14.64 14.40
CA LEU A 16 3.28 15.76 13.59
C LEU A 16 2.24 16.89 13.54
N GLN A 17 0.96 16.59 13.27
CA GLN A 17 -0.14 17.57 13.28
C GLN A 17 -0.28 18.26 14.65
N THR A 18 -0.22 17.50 15.73
CA THR A 18 -0.33 18.04 17.10
C THR A 18 0.82 19.00 17.40
N ARG A 19 2.04 18.62 17.02
CA ARG A 19 3.22 19.48 17.17
C ARG A 19 3.08 20.75 16.34
N TYR A 20 2.71 20.62 15.08
CA TYR A 20 2.50 21.74 14.17
C TYR A 20 1.47 22.73 14.70
N SER A 21 0.33 22.23 15.20
CA SER A 21 -0.73 23.08 15.75
C SER A 21 -0.23 23.90 16.94
N ARG A 22 0.51 23.26 17.85
CA ARG A 22 1.11 23.93 19.01
C ARG A 22 2.14 24.99 18.59
N GLU A 23 3.02 24.67 17.64
CA GLU A 23 4.06 25.59 17.16
C GLU A 23 3.46 26.79 16.40
N THR A 24 2.39 26.56 15.63
CA THR A 24 1.61 27.62 14.98
C THR A 24 1.07 28.61 16.01
N GLU A 25 0.46 28.11 17.09
CA GLU A 25 -0.05 28.97 18.17
C GLU A 25 1.07 29.72 18.91
N GLN A 26 2.25 29.12 19.06
CA GLN A 26 3.41 29.80 19.65
C GLN A 26 3.88 30.96 18.78
N VAL A 27 3.97 30.78 17.46
CA VAL A 27 4.33 31.86 16.53
C VAL A 27 3.29 32.98 16.54
N ARG A 28 1.99 32.62 16.57
CA ARG A 28 0.88 33.59 16.70
C ARG A 28 0.97 34.40 17.98
N GLY A 29 1.32 33.75 19.09
CA GLY A 29 1.45 34.36 20.42
C GLY A 29 2.74 35.14 20.67
N ASP A 30 3.79 34.98 19.84
CA ASP A 30 5.07 35.65 20.08
C ASP A 30 4.96 37.17 19.86
N SER A 31 5.05 37.95 20.94
CA SER A 31 4.97 39.41 20.91
C SER A 31 6.23 40.08 20.37
N ARG A 32 7.32 39.32 20.18
CA ARG A 32 8.59 39.84 19.64
C ARG A 32 8.60 39.85 18.11
N LEU A 33 7.69 39.11 17.48
CA LEU A 33 7.56 39.05 16.02
C LEU A 33 6.59 40.12 15.52
N SER A 34 7.02 40.85 14.49
CA SER A 34 6.12 41.71 13.70
C SER A 34 5.12 40.87 12.90
N ALA A 35 4.09 41.49 12.33
CA ALA A 35 3.14 40.79 11.45
C ALA A 35 3.86 40.06 10.30
N ALA A 36 4.82 40.73 9.65
CA ALA A 36 5.64 40.12 8.59
C ALA A 36 6.52 38.98 9.12
N GLY A 37 7.12 39.13 10.30
CA GLY A 37 7.94 38.08 10.91
C GLY A 37 7.14 36.84 11.31
N LYS A 38 5.90 37.00 11.79
CA LYS A 38 4.99 35.88 12.04
C LYS A 38 4.64 35.16 10.75
N GLN A 39 4.36 35.90 9.69
CA GLN A 39 4.05 35.33 8.39
C GLN A 39 5.21 34.50 7.83
N GLU A 40 6.43 35.03 7.89
CA GLU A 40 7.63 34.31 7.47
C GLU A 40 7.86 33.03 8.30
N ALA A 41 7.76 33.14 9.63
CA ALA A 41 7.92 32.00 10.52
C ALA A 41 6.85 30.91 10.28
N LEU A 42 5.58 31.29 10.09
CA LEU A 42 4.51 30.35 9.76
C LEU A 42 4.71 29.69 8.39
N SER A 43 5.25 30.43 7.41
CA SER A 43 5.55 29.89 6.08
C SER A 43 6.63 28.82 6.13
N ILE A 44 7.72 29.07 6.86
CA ILE A 44 8.80 28.10 7.06
C ILE A 44 8.25 26.87 7.80
N LEU A 45 7.55 27.09 8.92
CA LEU A 45 6.96 26.02 9.72
C LEU A 45 6.02 25.13 8.89
N TRP A 46 5.14 25.73 8.09
CA TRP A 46 4.23 24.98 7.23
C TRP A 46 4.97 24.22 6.14
N SER A 47 5.93 24.83 5.45
CA SER A 47 6.71 24.18 4.40
C SER A 47 7.48 22.96 4.93
N ASP A 48 8.15 23.12 6.07
CA ASP A 48 8.94 22.02 6.66
C ASP A 48 8.05 20.90 7.22
N THR A 49 6.90 21.26 7.81
CA THR A 49 5.93 20.27 8.28
C THR A 49 5.31 19.51 7.10
N ARG A 50 5.01 20.20 6.00
CA ARG A 50 4.49 19.59 4.78
C ARG A 50 5.47 18.56 4.21
N LYS A 51 6.76 18.91 4.10
CA LYS A 51 7.80 17.95 3.68
C LYS A 51 7.88 16.71 4.57
N GLN A 52 7.76 16.90 5.89
CA GLN A 52 7.72 15.77 6.84
C GLN A 52 6.47 14.91 6.64
N MET A 53 5.33 15.52 6.37
CA MET A 53 4.08 14.81 6.09
C MET A 53 4.12 14.02 4.78
N ASP A 54 4.74 14.59 3.74
CA ASP A 54 4.97 13.91 2.47
C ASP A 54 5.92 12.71 2.65
N ALA A 55 6.94 12.84 3.51
CA ALA A 55 7.84 11.75 3.85
C ALA A 55 7.13 10.61 4.61
N ILE A 56 6.24 10.93 5.56
CA ILE A 56 5.39 9.94 6.26
C ILE A 56 4.50 9.20 5.26
N THR A 57 3.84 9.94 4.35
CA THR A 57 2.95 9.36 3.34
C THR A 57 3.70 8.45 2.37
N THR A 58 4.86 8.89 1.90
CA THR A 58 5.74 8.12 1.01
C THR A 58 6.27 6.87 1.72
N GLY A 59 6.77 7.03 2.95
CA GLY A 59 7.28 5.92 3.76
C GLY A 59 6.23 4.83 3.99
N ARG A 60 4.99 5.23 4.30
CA ARG A 60 3.86 4.31 4.44
C ARG A 60 3.64 3.50 3.17
N ARG A 61 3.54 4.19 2.03
CA ARG A 61 3.32 3.54 0.73
C ARG A 61 4.44 2.55 0.42
N THR A 62 5.69 2.96 0.61
CA THR A 62 6.87 2.10 0.39
C THR A 62 6.86 0.87 1.30
N GLU A 63 6.54 1.01 2.59
CA GLU A 63 6.50 -0.12 3.53
C GLU A 63 5.37 -1.11 3.16
N LEU A 64 4.21 -0.61 2.74
CA LEU A 64 3.10 -1.42 2.23
C LEU A 64 3.49 -2.17 0.94
N GLU A 65 4.08 -1.51 -0.04
CA GLU A 65 4.56 -2.13 -1.30
C GLU A 65 5.62 -3.21 -1.01
N GLN A 66 6.54 -2.97 -0.09
CA GLN A 66 7.52 -3.97 0.34
C GLN A 66 6.86 -5.18 1.03
N ARG A 67 5.83 -4.97 1.84
CA ARG A 67 5.07 -6.07 2.45
C ARG A 67 4.27 -6.84 1.40
N GLN A 68 3.64 -6.15 0.45
CA GLN A 68 2.94 -6.74 -0.68
C GLN A 68 3.86 -7.67 -1.49
N ASN A 69 5.05 -7.16 -1.87
CA ASN A 69 6.02 -7.92 -2.65
C ASN A 69 6.52 -9.17 -1.91
N ARG A 70 6.78 -9.05 -0.59
CA ARG A 70 7.16 -10.21 0.23
C ARG A 70 6.05 -11.25 0.29
N LEU A 71 4.80 -10.84 0.48
CA LEU A 71 3.66 -11.76 0.50
C LEU A 71 3.46 -12.43 -0.86
N LYS A 72 3.53 -11.68 -1.97
CA LYS A 72 3.46 -12.25 -3.33
C LYS A 72 4.57 -13.28 -3.56
N GLN A 73 5.80 -12.98 -3.14
CA GLN A 73 6.92 -13.92 -3.24
C GLN A 73 6.69 -15.18 -2.39
N GLN A 74 6.16 -15.04 -1.17
CA GLN A 74 5.86 -16.16 -0.28
C GLN A 74 4.72 -17.04 -0.81
N LEU A 75 3.66 -16.41 -1.31
CA LEU A 75 2.45 -17.09 -1.77
C LEU A 75 2.64 -17.74 -3.14
N PHE A 76 3.19 -16.99 -4.11
CA PHE A 76 3.22 -17.37 -5.52
C PHE A 76 4.62 -17.64 -6.06
N GLY A 77 5.66 -17.25 -5.34
CA GLY A 77 7.04 -17.52 -5.75
C GLY A 77 7.44 -18.99 -5.63
N LEU A 78 8.60 -19.29 -6.19
CA LEU A 78 9.33 -20.52 -5.91
C LEU A 78 9.87 -20.47 -4.47
N ASN A 79 9.84 -21.61 -3.77
CA ASN A 79 10.48 -21.69 -2.46
C ASN A 79 12.01 -21.65 -2.62
N SER A 80 12.74 -21.46 -1.52
CA SER A 80 14.20 -21.31 -1.56
C SER A 80 14.95 -22.51 -2.16
N ILE A 81 14.35 -23.70 -2.12
CA ILE A 81 14.94 -24.92 -2.69
C ILE A 81 14.74 -24.94 -4.22
N ASP A 82 13.51 -24.70 -4.67
CA ASP A 82 13.12 -24.72 -6.08
C ASP A 82 13.76 -23.57 -6.88
N GLN A 83 14.12 -22.45 -6.23
CA GLN A 83 14.81 -21.33 -6.87
C GLN A 83 16.22 -21.70 -7.39
N HIS A 84 16.83 -22.75 -6.85
CA HIS A 84 18.14 -23.24 -7.29
C HIS A 84 18.04 -24.32 -8.37
N ASP A 85 16.83 -24.77 -8.73
CA ASP A 85 16.59 -25.71 -9.82
C ASP A 85 16.24 -24.95 -11.12
N PRO A 86 17.14 -24.93 -12.13
CA PRO A 86 16.89 -24.24 -13.39
C PRO A 86 15.64 -24.73 -14.12
N ALA A 87 15.27 -26.00 -13.99
CA ALA A 87 14.09 -26.55 -14.63
C ALA A 87 12.80 -26.00 -14.00
N LYS A 88 12.75 -25.90 -12.66
CA LYS A 88 11.63 -25.27 -11.94
C LYS A 88 11.52 -23.78 -12.26
N VAL A 89 12.64 -23.08 -12.36
CA VAL A 89 12.67 -21.67 -12.78
C VAL A 89 12.10 -21.49 -14.19
N ALA A 90 12.49 -22.34 -15.14
CA ALA A 90 11.97 -22.29 -16.51
C ALA A 90 10.46 -22.61 -16.55
N LEU A 91 10.00 -23.64 -15.84
CA LEU A 91 8.58 -23.99 -15.76
C LEU A 91 7.74 -22.89 -15.10
N MET A 92 8.26 -22.23 -14.07
CA MET A 92 7.58 -21.10 -13.45
C MET A 92 7.44 -19.93 -14.43
N ARG A 93 8.47 -19.63 -15.22
CA ARG A 93 8.39 -18.59 -16.26
C ARG A 93 7.34 -18.93 -17.32
N ASP A 94 7.34 -20.15 -17.83
CA ASP A 94 6.33 -20.62 -18.78
C ASP A 94 4.91 -20.54 -18.20
N SER A 95 4.75 -20.93 -16.94
CA SER A 95 3.47 -20.83 -16.22
C SER A 95 2.98 -19.38 -16.11
N ILE A 96 3.88 -18.43 -15.80
CA ILE A 96 3.58 -17.00 -15.75
C ILE A 96 3.20 -16.48 -17.15
N ASP A 97 3.99 -16.79 -18.17
CA ASP A 97 3.73 -16.37 -19.55
C ASP A 97 2.40 -16.89 -20.07
N ARG A 98 1.99 -18.09 -19.62
CA ARG A 98 0.70 -18.67 -19.92
C ARG A 98 -0.43 -17.99 -19.14
N ALA A 99 -0.24 -17.74 -17.85
CA ALA A 99 -1.26 -17.12 -16.99
C ALA A 99 -1.61 -15.69 -17.43
N ILE A 100 -0.62 -14.90 -17.83
CA ILE A 100 -0.82 -13.52 -18.30
C ILE A 100 -1.69 -13.44 -19.56
N ARG A 101 -1.77 -14.52 -20.36
CA ARG A 101 -2.60 -14.56 -21.58
C ARG A 101 -4.08 -14.79 -21.31
N TYR A 102 -4.49 -15.07 -20.08
CA TYR A 102 -5.90 -15.18 -19.77
C TYR A 102 -6.53 -13.78 -19.81
N GLU A 103 -7.50 -13.59 -20.69
CA GLU A 103 -8.11 -12.28 -20.97
C GLU A 103 -9.12 -11.85 -19.90
N ASP A 104 -9.74 -12.83 -19.23
CA ASP A 104 -10.75 -12.59 -18.22
C ASP A 104 -10.72 -13.63 -17.08
N ALA A 105 -11.42 -13.28 -16.00
CA ALA A 105 -11.53 -14.08 -14.80
C ALA A 105 -12.20 -15.45 -15.02
N SER A 106 -13.13 -15.57 -15.97
CA SER A 106 -13.84 -16.82 -16.25
C SER A 106 -12.90 -17.86 -16.88
N ILE A 107 -12.11 -17.43 -17.87
CA ILE A 107 -11.09 -18.28 -18.51
C ILE A 107 -10.04 -18.71 -17.48
N ALA A 108 -9.55 -17.76 -16.69
CA ALA A 108 -8.57 -18.05 -15.63
C ALA A 108 -9.12 -19.01 -14.58
N THR A 109 -10.41 -18.92 -14.23
CA THR A 109 -11.08 -19.83 -13.28
C THR A 109 -11.14 -21.26 -13.83
N ALA A 110 -11.51 -21.41 -15.11
CA ALA A 110 -11.50 -22.72 -15.77
C ALA A 110 -10.09 -23.33 -15.82
N ALA A 111 -9.08 -22.51 -16.15
CA ALA A 111 -7.69 -22.92 -16.15
C ALA A 111 -7.19 -23.31 -14.75
N LEU A 112 -7.58 -22.57 -13.71
CA LEU A 112 -7.25 -22.87 -12.32
C LEU A 112 -7.78 -24.25 -11.92
N LYS A 113 -9.04 -24.55 -12.25
CA LYS A 113 -9.67 -25.85 -11.97
C LYS A 113 -8.92 -26.98 -12.67
N ALA A 114 -8.58 -26.82 -13.94
CA ALA A 114 -7.83 -27.81 -14.71
C ALA A 114 -6.41 -28.02 -14.15
N ALA A 115 -5.68 -26.95 -13.84
CA ALA A 115 -4.34 -27.02 -13.26
C ALA A 115 -4.34 -27.76 -11.91
N ARG A 116 -5.35 -27.49 -11.06
CA ARG A 116 -5.52 -28.18 -9.79
C ARG A 116 -5.80 -29.67 -9.96
N GLN A 117 -6.70 -30.04 -10.87
CA GLN A 117 -6.99 -31.44 -11.17
C GLN A 117 -5.76 -32.20 -11.67
N ALA A 118 -4.89 -31.51 -12.43
CA ALA A 118 -3.63 -32.06 -12.92
C ALA A 118 -2.48 -32.07 -11.88
N GLY A 119 -2.66 -31.42 -10.73
CA GLY A 119 -1.59 -31.23 -9.74
C GLY A 119 -0.50 -30.24 -10.17
N ASP A 120 -0.78 -29.38 -11.15
CA ASP A 120 0.17 -28.38 -11.65
C ASP A 120 0.23 -27.15 -10.73
N THR A 121 0.99 -27.31 -9.66
CA THR A 121 1.13 -26.27 -8.62
C THR A 121 1.80 -24.99 -9.11
N LEU A 122 2.65 -25.05 -10.15
CA LEU A 122 3.30 -23.84 -10.70
C LEU A 122 2.33 -23.02 -11.53
N LEU A 123 1.50 -23.67 -12.36
CA LEU A 123 0.45 -22.99 -13.10
C LEU A 123 -0.63 -22.44 -12.17
N VAL A 124 -1.00 -23.16 -11.11
CA VAL A 124 -1.91 -22.64 -10.07
C VAL A 124 -1.37 -21.34 -9.47
N LYS A 125 -0.11 -21.32 -9.04
CA LYS A 125 0.53 -20.11 -8.47
C LYS A 125 0.54 -18.95 -9.47
N ALA A 126 0.89 -19.24 -10.72
CA ALA A 126 0.92 -18.22 -11.77
C ALA A 126 -0.47 -17.62 -12.03
N ILE A 127 -1.51 -18.45 -12.15
CA ILE A 127 -2.91 -18.00 -12.35
C ILE A 127 -3.38 -17.12 -11.21
N VAL A 128 -3.16 -17.54 -9.96
CA VAL A 128 -3.60 -16.77 -8.80
C VAL A 128 -2.82 -15.46 -8.69
N SER A 129 -1.51 -15.46 -8.98
CA SER A 129 -0.72 -14.22 -9.04
C SER A 129 -1.27 -13.25 -10.08
N THR A 130 -1.56 -13.73 -11.30
CA THR A 130 -2.18 -12.90 -12.34
C THR A 130 -3.55 -12.39 -11.93
N ALA A 131 -4.36 -13.23 -11.26
CA ALA A 131 -5.66 -12.80 -10.74
C ALA A 131 -5.54 -11.65 -9.72
N PHE A 132 -4.49 -11.65 -8.88
CA PHE A 132 -4.18 -10.51 -8.01
C PHE A 132 -3.81 -9.25 -8.78
N ASP A 133 -2.95 -9.37 -9.79
CA ASP A 133 -2.52 -8.22 -10.60
C ASP A 133 -3.67 -7.64 -11.44
N GLN A 134 -4.61 -8.48 -11.87
CA GLN A 134 -5.78 -8.09 -12.66
C GLN A 134 -7.03 -7.79 -11.82
N SER A 135 -6.93 -7.81 -10.48
CA SER A 135 -8.07 -7.58 -9.57
C SER A 135 -9.26 -8.54 -9.80
N TRP A 136 -9.01 -9.79 -10.18
CA TRP A 136 -10.04 -10.82 -10.34
C TRP A 136 -10.44 -11.42 -8.98
N TYR A 137 -11.06 -10.59 -8.13
CA TYR A 137 -11.31 -10.92 -6.72
C TYR A 137 -12.15 -12.19 -6.52
N GLY A 138 -13.13 -12.47 -7.39
CA GLY A 138 -13.93 -13.70 -7.29
C GLY A 138 -13.09 -14.99 -7.43
N LEU A 139 -12.05 -14.98 -8.28
CA LEU A 139 -11.14 -16.11 -8.42
C LEU A 139 -10.25 -16.24 -7.17
N ILE A 140 -9.79 -15.11 -6.63
CA ILE A 140 -8.99 -15.09 -5.39
C ILE A 140 -9.79 -15.66 -4.21
N GLU A 141 -11.05 -15.27 -4.07
CA GLU A 141 -11.96 -15.80 -3.04
C GLU A 141 -12.14 -17.32 -3.19
N GLU A 142 -12.44 -17.80 -4.41
CA GLU A 142 -12.56 -19.25 -4.68
C GLU A 142 -11.27 -20.00 -4.33
N TYR A 143 -10.11 -19.47 -4.72
CA TYR A 143 -8.82 -20.09 -4.37
C TYR A 143 -8.56 -20.09 -2.86
N THR A 144 -8.95 -19.03 -2.15
CA THR A 144 -8.72 -18.86 -0.72
C THR A 144 -9.52 -19.87 0.11
N ASP A 145 -10.75 -20.20 -0.29
CA ASP A 145 -11.57 -21.25 0.35
C ASP A 145 -10.94 -22.64 0.28
N LEU A 146 -10.02 -22.83 -0.67
CA LEU A 146 -9.41 -24.12 -0.99
C LEU A 146 -8.01 -24.31 -0.38
N GLU A 147 -7.42 -23.25 0.18
CA GLU A 147 -6.09 -23.24 0.81
C GLU A 147 -6.16 -22.60 2.21
N PRO A 148 -6.78 -23.26 3.20
CA PRO A 148 -7.06 -22.67 4.52
C PRO A 148 -5.79 -22.22 5.25
N ASP A 149 -4.69 -22.97 5.07
CA ASP A 149 -3.40 -22.72 5.70
C ASP A 149 -2.75 -21.42 5.25
N ARG A 150 -3.19 -20.86 4.11
CA ARG A 150 -2.66 -19.62 3.51
C ARG A 150 -3.65 -18.45 3.58
N TYR A 151 -4.79 -18.68 4.23
CA TYR A 151 -5.89 -17.72 4.32
C TYR A 151 -5.43 -16.38 4.91
N SER A 152 -4.62 -16.41 5.97
CA SER A 152 -4.12 -15.20 6.64
C SER A 152 -3.28 -14.31 5.73
N GLU A 153 -2.38 -14.90 4.97
CA GLU A 153 -1.46 -14.23 4.06
C GLU A 153 -2.20 -13.69 2.83
N LEU A 154 -3.14 -14.46 2.28
CA LEU A 154 -4.00 -14.03 1.17
C LEU A 154 -4.89 -12.85 1.59
N LYS A 155 -5.51 -12.94 2.78
CA LYS A 155 -6.31 -11.86 3.35
C LYS A 155 -5.48 -10.61 3.60
N GLU A 156 -4.25 -10.77 4.11
CA GLU A 156 -3.35 -9.64 4.29
C GLU A 156 -2.94 -9.02 2.95
N LEU A 157 -2.57 -9.84 1.96
CA LEU A 157 -2.21 -9.36 0.62
C LEU A 157 -3.35 -8.56 0.00
N HIS A 158 -4.57 -9.09 0.07
CA HIS A 158 -5.77 -8.41 -0.41
C HIS A 158 -6.00 -7.07 0.30
N SER A 159 -5.88 -7.04 1.64
CA SER A 159 -6.00 -5.81 2.43
C SER A 159 -4.96 -4.76 2.02
N ILE A 160 -3.71 -5.16 1.78
CA ILE A 160 -2.63 -4.23 1.37
C ILE A 160 -2.89 -3.68 -0.02
N THR A 161 -3.28 -4.53 -0.98
CA THR A 161 -3.58 -4.11 -2.34
C THR A 161 -4.69 -3.06 -2.35
N ARG A 162 -5.78 -3.31 -1.62
CA ARG A 162 -6.88 -2.34 -1.52
C ARG A 162 -6.48 -1.01 -0.90
N ASP A 163 -5.58 -1.05 0.07
CA ASP A 163 -5.04 0.15 0.72
C ASP A 163 -4.17 0.97 -0.26
N ILE A 164 -3.27 0.31 -0.97
CA ILE A 164 -2.39 0.95 -1.98
C ILE A 164 -3.19 1.55 -3.13
N ASP A 165 -4.23 0.85 -3.59
CA ASP A 165 -5.09 1.26 -4.71
C ASP A 165 -6.16 2.28 -4.30
N GLY A 166 -6.32 2.55 -2.99
CA GLY A 166 -7.34 3.46 -2.47
C GLY A 166 -8.77 2.94 -2.59
N THR A 167 -8.96 1.64 -2.79
CA THR A 167 -10.30 1.00 -2.90
C THR A 167 -10.89 0.62 -1.53
N ASP A 168 -10.12 0.76 -0.45
CA ASP A 168 -10.64 0.82 0.91
C ASP A 168 -10.98 2.27 1.28
N GLN A 169 -12.24 2.67 1.04
CA GLN A 169 -12.70 4.04 1.28
C GLN A 169 -12.57 4.48 2.75
N GLY A 170 -12.76 3.56 3.70
CA GLY A 170 -12.65 3.87 5.13
C GLY A 170 -11.21 4.18 5.50
N GLN A 171 -10.28 3.32 5.06
CA GLN A 171 -8.85 3.52 5.29
C GLN A 171 -8.33 4.75 4.55
N ALA A 172 -8.74 4.96 3.31
CA ALA A 172 -8.35 6.12 2.51
C ALA A 172 -8.78 7.44 3.15
N LEU A 173 -10.02 7.53 3.64
CA LEU A 173 -10.52 8.71 4.35
C LEU A 173 -9.72 8.94 5.64
N TYR A 174 -9.50 7.89 6.42
CA TYR A 174 -8.76 7.99 7.67
C TYR A 174 -7.32 8.49 7.46
N VAL A 175 -6.62 7.93 6.47
CA VAL A 175 -5.27 8.38 6.08
C VAL A 175 -5.30 9.84 5.65
N ALA A 176 -6.22 10.21 4.75
CA ALA A 176 -6.35 11.59 4.25
C ALA A 176 -6.60 12.61 5.38
N MET A 177 -7.41 12.27 6.38
CA MET A 177 -7.62 13.12 7.55
C MET A 177 -6.35 13.24 8.40
N SER A 178 -5.64 12.13 8.63
CA SER A 178 -4.42 12.12 9.44
C SER A 178 -3.22 12.79 8.79
N THR A 179 -3.20 12.89 7.45
CA THR A 179 -2.12 13.53 6.69
C THR A 179 -2.48 14.91 6.16
N SER A 180 -3.70 15.38 6.41
CA SER A 180 -4.12 16.74 6.05
C SER A 180 -3.37 17.76 6.90
N LEU A 181 -2.79 18.79 6.27
CA LEU A 181 -2.13 19.87 6.98
C LEU A 181 -2.82 21.20 6.59
N PRO A 182 -3.58 21.83 7.50
CA PRO A 182 -4.24 23.09 7.19
C PRO A 182 -3.18 24.17 6.92
N LYS A 183 -3.36 24.92 5.83
CA LYS A 183 -2.56 26.12 5.57
C LYS A 183 -3.00 27.21 6.56
N PRO A 184 -2.08 27.90 7.27
CA PRO A 184 -2.44 29.02 8.12
C PRO A 184 -3.15 30.10 7.31
N ASP A 185 -4.20 30.71 7.87
CA ASP A 185 -4.97 31.79 7.24
C ASP A 185 -4.08 32.97 6.88
N GLU A 186 -3.02 33.20 7.67
CA GLU A 186 -2.01 34.23 7.45
C GLU A 186 -1.24 34.05 6.12
N LEU A 187 -1.29 32.86 5.52
CA LEU A 187 -0.66 32.54 4.24
C LEU A 187 -1.67 32.42 3.09
N SER A 188 -2.97 32.62 3.33
CA SER A 188 -4.04 32.41 2.33
C SER A 188 -3.94 33.36 1.11
N GLY A 189 -3.36 34.55 1.28
CA GLY A 189 -3.14 35.54 0.21
C GLY A 189 -1.89 35.33 -0.66
N PHE A 190 -1.02 34.35 -0.34
CA PHE A 190 0.18 34.04 -1.11
C PHE A 190 0.02 32.70 -1.82
N SER A 191 -0.32 32.75 -3.10
CA SER A 191 -0.21 31.64 -4.03
C SER A 191 1.28 31.44 -4.35
N GLU A 192 1.80 30.24 -4.10
CA GLU A 192 3.16 29.80 -4.44
C GLU A 192 4.27 30.16 -3.44
N LEU A 193 4.49 29.23 -2.51
CA LEU A 193 5.82 28.81 -2.04
C LEU A 193 5.86 27.28 -2.02
#